data_AF-T1ADW3-F1
#
_entry.id   AF-T1ADW3-F1
#
_cell.length_a   1.000
_cell.length_b   1.000
_cell.length_c   1.000
_cell.angle_alpha   90.00
_cell.angle_beta   90.00
_cell.angle_gamma   90.00
#
_symmetry.space_group_name_H-M   'P 1'
#
loop_
_entity.id
_entity.type
_entity.pdbx_description
1 polymer ?
#
loop_
_entity_poly.entity_id
_entity_poly.type
_entity_poly.pdbx_seq_one_letter_code
_entity_poly.pdbx_strand_id
1 'polypeptide(L)'
;MGNAKEFGPMVELEARRRGQWQAAVVLNISDGGNWIDPVAAKHKLADVRIIDFHHASEHLDAVAKAVHGRDSSEAPVMWEYLRGLLYDGNVQQVITEITAESQRMGPPVTSDSPEHPRRVLQQNQGYFEKHKEHMRYDVYRKKGWPIGSGNTESGVKGFNKRVEGNRPVLEHPGRGMYIGLACHVDEPRPNGGTLRGQ
;
A
#
# COMPACT_ATOMS: atom_id res chain seq x y z
N MET A 1 -25.09 -2.85 4.33
CA MET A 1 -23.99 -3.18 3.38
C MET A 1 -23.94 -2.10 2.31
N GLY A 2 -23.02 -1.13 2.42
CA GLY A 2 -22.90 -0.03 1.45
C GLY A 2 -22.21 -0.48 0.16
N ASN A 3 -22.75 -0.07 -0.98
CA ASN A 3 -22.24 -0.39 -2.31
C ASN A 3 -20.91 0.37 -2.57
N ALA A 4 -19.90 -0.29 -3.14
CA ALA A 4 -18.63 0.36 -3.51
C ALA A 4 -18.82 1.58 -4.44
N LYS A 5 -19.92 1.64 -5.19
CA LYS A 5 -20.32 2.79 -6.03
C LYS A 5 -20.76 4.01 -5.21
N GLU A 6 -21.29 3.83 -4.01
CA GLU A 6 -21.75 4.91 -3.13
C GLU A 6 -20.60 5.45 -2.26
N PHE A 7 -19.58 4.62 -2.03
CA PHE A 7 -18.43 4.96 -1.20
C PHE A 7 -17.54 6.05 -1.82
N GLY A 8 -17.30 5.99 -3.14
CA GLY A 8 -16.48 6.99 -3.85
C GLY A 8 -16.96 8.44 -3.63
N PRO A 9 -18.24 8.75 -3.91
CA PRO A 9 -18.80 10.09 -3.66
C PRO A 9 -18.75 10.54 -2.19
N MET A 10 -18.94 9.63 -1.23
CA MET A 10 -18.86 9.97 0.20
C MET A 10 -17.43 10.32 0.63
N VAL A 11 -16.46 9.53 0.18
CA VAL A 11 -15.03 9.79 0.45
C VAL A 11 -14.59 11.09 -0.21
N GLU A 12 -15.04 11.33 -1.44
CA GLU A 12 -14.79 12.59 -2.14
C GLU A 12 -15.34 13.77 -1.35
N LEU A 13 -16.61 13.75 -0.95
CA LEU A 13 -17.24 14.84 -0.18
C LEU A 13 -16.50 15.12 1.14
N GLU A 14 -16.14 14.07 1.89
CA GLU A 14 -15.41 14.21 3.14
C GLU A 14 -13.98 14.71 2.94
N ALA A 15 -13.29 14.28 1.88
CA ALA A 15 -11.97 14.78 1.54
C ALA A 15 -12.03 16.26 1.12
N ARG A 16 -13.04 16.66 0.33
CA ARG A 16 -13.29 18.07 -0.02
C ARG A 16 -13.56 18.92 1.24
N ARG A 17 -14.43 18.45 2.15
CA ARG A 17 -14.75 19.12 3.42
C ARG A 17 -13.51 19.33 4.31
N ARG A 18 -12.55 18.41 4.26
CA ARG A 18 -11.33 18.44 5.07
C ARG A 18 -10.14 19.11 4.40
N GLY A 19 -10.39 19.85 3.31
CA GLY A 19 -9.37 20.69 2.68
C GLY A 19 -8.41 19.93 1.79
N GLN A 20 -8.80 18.78 1.21
CA GLN A 20 -7.99 18.06 0.21
C GLN A 20 -7.46 18.97 -0.90
N TRP A 21 -8.25 19.96 -1.32
CA TRP A 21 -7.88 20.96 -2.31
C TRP A 21 -6.71 21.86 -1.91
N GLN A 22 -6.49 22.03 -0.62
CA GLN A 22 -5.41 22.83 -0.05
C GLN A 22 -4.13 22.00 0.15
N ALA A 23 -4.21 20.67 0.06
CA ALA A 23 -3.05 19.81 0.17
C ALA A 23 -2.14 19.94 -1.05
N ALA A 24 -0.83 19.98 -0.81
CA ALA A 24 0.16 19.94 -1.88
C ALA A 24 0.19 18.56 -2.56
N VAL A 25 0.00 17.50 -1.77
CA VAL A 25 -0.03 16.10 -2.22
C VAL A 25 -1.08 15.34 -1.40
N VAL A 26 -1.84 14.46 -2.06
CA VAL A 26 -2.78 13.53 -1.40
C VAL A 26 -2.30 12.10 -1.60
N LEU A 27 -2.16 11.35 -0.51
CA LEU A 27 -1.69 9.97 -0.51
C LEU A 27 -2.84 9.00 -0.27
N ASN A 28 -2.94 7.95 -1.08
CA ASN A 28 -3.80 6.79 -0.80
C ASN A 28 -2.93 5.61 -0.35
N ILE A 29 -3.08 5.22 0.92
CA ILE A 29 -2.44 4.06 1.52
C ILE A 29 -3.49 2.97 1.72
N SER A 30 -3.29 1.81 1.11
CA SER A 30 -4.23 0.70 1.21
C SER A 30 -3.64 -0.63 0.73
N ASP A 31 -4.35 -1.70 1.04
CA ASP A 31 -3.97 -3.11 0.82
C ASP A 31 -3.74 -3.52 -0.65
N GLY A 32 -4.34 -2.83 -1.62
CA GLY A 32 -4.27 -3.24 -3.04
C GLY A 32 -5.52 -3.99 -3.54
N GLY A 33 -6.60 -3.99 -2.75
CA GLY A 33 -7.87 -4.57 -3.14
C GLY A 33 -8.34 -4.11 -4.53
N ASN A 34 -8.83 -5.03 -5.35
CA ASN A 34 -9.14 -4.82 -6.77
C ASN A 34 -10.14 -3.68 -7.06
N TRP A 35 -10.88 -3.22 -6.05
CA TRP A 35 -11.85 -2.13 -6.16
C TRP A 35 -11.27 -0.75 -5.81
N ILE A 36 -10.12 -0.68 -5.15
CA ILE A 36 -9.53 0.57 -4.66
C ILE A 36 -8.95 1.40 -5.80
N ASP A 37 -8.15 0.77 -6.66
CA ASP A 37 -7.47 1.49 -7.75
C ASP A 37 -8.48 2.08 -8.77
N PRO A 38 -9.55 1.35 -9.19
CA PRO A 38 -10.60 1.93 -10.03
C PRO A 38 -11.36 3.10 -9.38
N VAL A 39 -11.65 3.02 -8.07
CA VAL A 39 -12.37 4.08 -7.35
C VAL A 39 -11.47 5.31 -7.17
N ALA A 40 -10.22 5.11 -6.75
CA ALA A 40 -9.25 6.18 -6.55
C ALA A 40 -8.94 6.92 -7.85
N ALA A 41 -8.75 6.18 -8.95
CA ALA A 41 -8.53 6.76 -10.27
C ALA A 41 -9.76 7.53 -10.78
N LYS A 42 -10.95 6.92 -10.68
CA LYS A 42 -12.21 7.52 -11.14
C LYS A 42 -12.52 8.85 -10.46
N HIS A 43 -12.28 8.94 -9.16
CA HIS A 43 -12.59 10.11 -8.34
C HIS A 43 -11.38 11.01 -8.08
N LYS A 44 -10.21 10.74 -8.72
CA LYS A 44 -8.94 11.46 -8.52
C LYS A 44 -8.63 11.72 -7.05
N LEU A 45 -8.84 10.70 -6.21
CA LEU A 45 -8.82 10.85 -4.75
C LEU A 45 -7.40 10.95 -4.16
N ALA A 46 -6.36 10.71 -4.96
CA ALA A 46 -4.98 10.83 -4.54
C ALA A 46 -4.06 11.21 -5.71
N ASP A 47 -2.99 11.93 -5.39
CA ASP A 47 -1.89 12.20 -6.32
C ASP A 47 -0.88 11.05 -6.34
N VAL A 48 -0.75 10.32 -5.23
CA VAL A 48 0.14 9.16 -5.10
C VAL A 48 -0.58 7.99 -4.45
N ARG A 49 -0.43 6.81 -5.06
CA ARG A 49 -0.87 5.52 -4.53
C ARG A 49 0.32 4.80 -3.90
N ILE A 50 0.16 4.39 -2.65
CA ILE A 50 1.16 3.65 -1.86
C ILE A 50 0.51 2.39 -1.34
N ILE A 51 1.09 1.22 -1.58
CA ILE A 51 0.60 -0.02 -0.97
C ILE A 51 1.01 -0.03 0.50
N ASP A 52 0.08 -0.43 1.36
CA ASP A 52 0.35 -0.55 2.78
C ASP A 52 1.50 -1.53 3.05
N PHE A 53 2.59 -1.03 3.65
CA PHE A 53 3.78 -1.83 3.93
C PHE A 53 3.52 -2.99 4.90
N HIS A 54 2.63 -2.81 5.89
CA HIS A 54 2.27 -3.88 6.81
C HIS A 54 1.56 -5.01 6.05
N HIS A 55 0.59 -4.66 5.19
CA HIS A 55 -0.13 -5.64 4.41
C HIS A 55 0.77 -6.34 3.37
N ALA A 56 1.63 -5.59 2.67
CA ALA A 56 2.63 -6.19 1.79
C ALA A 56 3.57 -7.14 2.55
N SER A 57 3.90 -6.84 3.82
CA SER A 57 4.68 -7.73 4.69
C SER A 57 3.92 -9.00 5.08
N GLU A 58 2.59 -8.99 5.18
CA GLU A 58 1.79 -10.22 5.39
C GLU A 58 1.86 -11.15 4.18
N HIS A 59 1.87 -10.59 2.97
CA HIS A 59 2.11 -11.35 1.74
C HIS A 59 3.50 -12.02 1.73
N LEU A 60 4.54 -11.33 2.23
CA LEU A 60 5.88 -11.92 2.39
C LEU A 60 5.92 -13.05 3.43
N ASP A 61 5.18 -12.92 4.53
CA ASP A 61 5.07 -13.97 5.54
C ASP A 61 4.39 -15.22 4.97
N ALA A 62 3.33 -15.03 4.17
CA ALA A 62 2.68 -16.12 3.46
C ALA A 62 3.63 -16.84 2.47
N VAL A 63 4.46 -16.09 1.74
CA VAL A 63 5.52 -16.65 0.89
C VAL A 63 6.50 -17.48 1.71
N ALA A 64 7.05 -16.92 2.79
CA ALA A 64 8.06 -17.59 3.57
C ALA A 64 7.55 -18.90 4.20
N LYS A 65 6.31 -18.89 4.70
CA LYS A 65 5.62 -20.08 5.22
C LYS A 65 5.30 -21.10 4.13
N ALA A 66 5.03 -20.66 2.90
CA ALA A 66 4.86 -21.58 1.77
C ALA A 66 6.18 -22.27 1.40
N VAL A 67 7.29 -21.54 1.43
CA VAL A 67 8.63 -22.04 1.06
C VAL A 67 9.18 -23.03 2.07
N HIS A 68 9.12 -22.69 3.36
CA HIS A 68 9.78 -23.46 4.41
C HIS A 68 8.82 -24.29 5.28
N GLY A 69 7.51 -24.05 5.19
CA GLY A 69 6.51 -24.62 6.09
C GLY A 69 6.17 -23.68 7.25
N ARG A 70 4.96 -23.82 7.80
CA ARG A 70 4.43 -22.90 8.83
C ARG A 70 5.18 -22.97 10.16
N ASP A 71 5.68 -24.15 10.52
CA ASP A 71 6.33 -24.42 11.81
C ASP A 71 7.87 -24.41 11.72
N SER A 72 8.41 -24.00 10.57
CA SER A 72 9.84 -23.96 10.31
C SER A 72 10.48 -22.70 10.92
N SER A 73 11.70 -22.86 11.46
CA SER A 73 12.55 -21.76 11.92
C SER A 73 13.10 -20.88 10.79
N GLU A 74 13.08 -21.38 9.56
CA GLU A 74 13.59 -20.68 8.38
C GLU A 74 12.58 -19.69 7.80
N ALA A 75 11.27 -19.90 8.03
CA ALA A 75 10.23 -19.00 7.52
C ALA A 75 10.38 -17.55 8.06
N PRO A 76 10.57 -17.30 9.38
CA PRO A 76 10.83 -15.95 9.88
C PRO A 76 12.08 -15.29 9.27
N VAL A 77 13.15 -16.05 9.04
CA VAL A 77 14.42 -15.54 8.47
C VAL A 77 14.21 -15.07 7.04
N MET A 78 13.54 -15.87 6.21
CA MET A 78 13.20 -15.49 4.83
C MET A 78 12.26 -14.28 4.81
N TRP A 79 11.26 -14.25 5.69
CA TRP A 79 10.34 -13.12 5.81
C TRP A 79 11.06 -11.81 6.14
N GLU A 80 11.94 -11.80 7.15
CA GLU A 80 12.73 -10.63 7.53
C GLU A 80 13.63 -10.15 6.38
N TYR A 81 14.29 -11.09 5.68
CA TYR A 81 15.12 -10.79 4.52
C TYR A 81 14.31 -10.09 3.40
N LEU A 82 13.20 -10.69 2.97
CA LEU A 82 12.35 -10.12 1.92
C LEU A 82 11.75 -8.79 2.35
N ARG A 83 11.37 -8.66 3.62
CA ARG A 83 10.82 -7.43 4.19
C ARG A 83 11.86 -6.31 4.17
N GLY A 84 13.12 -6.62 4.44
CA GLY A 84 14.23 -5.67 4.32
C GLY A 84 14.40 -5.17 2.88
N LEU A 85 14.43 -6.08 1.90
CA LEU A 85 14.48 -5.72 0.48
C LEU A 85 13.33 -4.79 0.09
N LEU A 86 12.11 -5.14 0.50
CA LEU A 86 10.92 -4.34 0.21
C LEU A 86 11.03 -2.95 0.85
N TYR A 87 11.46 -2.86 2.11
CA TYR A 87 11.62 -1.61 2.85
C TYR A 87 12.64 -0.65 2.20
N ASP A 88 13.66 -1.21 1.55
CA ASP A 88 14.68 -0.49 0.81
C ASP A 88 14.30 -0.21 -0.65
N GLY A 89 13.06 -0.51 -1.05
CA GLY A 89 12.53 -0.24 -2.39
C GLY A 89 12.93 -1.27 -3.45
N ASN A 90 13.57 -2.38 -3.06
CA ASN A 90 14.06 -3.43 -3.95
C ASN A 90 12.94 -4.44 -4.31
N VAL A 91 11.75 -3.96 -4.67
CA VAL A 91 10.59 -4.80 -5.00
C VAL A 91 10.86 -5.76 -6.16
N GLN A 92 11.69 -5.35 -7.14
CA GLN A 92 12.06 -6.23 -8.24
C GLN A 92 12.90 -7.43 -7.78
N GLN A 93 13.73 -7.25 -6.74
CA GLN A 93 14.48 -8.34 -6.14
C GLN A 93 13.54 -9.28 -5.38
N VAL A 94 12.60 -8.73 -4.60
CA VAL A 94 11.54 -9.53 -3.94
C VAL A 94 10.79 -10.42 -4.95
N ILE A 95 10.36 -9.84 -6.08
CA ILE A 95 9.71 -10.59 -7.16
C ILE A 95 10.61 -11.69 -7.71
N THR A 96 11.91 -11.41 -7.88
CA THR A 96 12.89 -12.38 -8.38
C THR A 96 13.04 -13.58 -7.44
N GLU A 97 13.18 -13.33 -6.13
CA GLU A 97 13.27 -14.38 -5.11
C GLU A 97 12.00 -15.25 -5.09
N ILE A 98 10.81 -14.63 -5.10
CA ILE A 98 9.54 -15.37 -5.14
C ILE A 98 9.43 -16.19 -6.43
N THR A 99 9.87 -15.64 -7.56
CA THR A 99 9.84 -16.32 -8.86
C THR A 99 10.76 -17.54 -8.86
N ALA A 100 11.95 -17.45 -8.27
CA ALA A 100 12.87 -18.57 -8.14
C ALA A 100 12.26 -19.73 -7.33
N GLU A 101 11.61 -19.41 -6.21
CA GLU A 101 10.92 -20.42 -5.39
C GLU A 101 9.70 -21.03 -6.10
N SER A 102 8.93 -20.22 -6.81
CA SER A 102 7.80 -20.66 -7.64
C SER A 102 8.27 -21.64 -8.72
N GLN A 103 9.39 -21.33 -9.41
CA GLN A 103 9.99 -22.21 -10.41
C GLN A 103 10.50 -23.53 -9.80
N ARG A 104 11.14 -23.46 -8.62
CA ARG A 104 11.64 -24.64 -7.89
C ARG A 104 10.52 -25.61 -7.51
N MET A 105 9.36 -25.11 -7.09
CA MET A 105 8.21 -25.95 -6.73
C MET A 105 7.40 -26.45 -7.93
N GLY A 106 7.48 -25.74 -9.06
CA GLY A 106 6.71 -26.01 -10.27
C GLY A 106 5.33 -25.33 -10.27
N PRO A 107 4.65 -25.32 -11.42
CA PRO A 107 3.38 -24.63 -11.60
C PRO A 107 2.26 -25.28 -10.77
N PRO A 108 1.27 -24.49 -10.29
CA PRO A 108 0.10 -25.05 -9.60
C PRO A 108 -0.68 -26.03 -10.49
N VAL A 109 -1.19 -27.09 -9.89
CA VAL A 109 -2.04 -28.08 -10.59
C VAL A 109 -3.46 -28.07 -10.03
N THR A 110 -4.43 -28.60 -10.77
CA THR A 110 -5.86 -28.55 -10.40
C THR A 110 -6.16 -29.16 -9.04
N SER A 111 -5.43 -30.22 -8.64
CA SER A 111 -5.58 -30.90 -7.36
C SER A 111 -5.00 -30.14 -6.16
N ASP A 112 -4.23 -29.08 -6.38
CA ASP A 112 -3.65 -28.29 -5.30
C ASP A 112 -4.76 -27.57 -4.53
N SER A 113 -4.78 -27.70 -3.20
CA SER A 113 -5.66 -26.92 -2.33
C SER A 113 -5.37 -25.41 -2.45
N PRO A 114 -6.31 -24.53 -2.07
CA PRO A 114 -6.08 -23.08 -2.10
C PRO A 114 -4.83 -22.63 -1.33
N GLU A 115 -4.51 -23.29 -0.22
CA GLU A 115 -3.36 -22.99 0.65
C GLU A 115 -2.08 -23.74 0.22
N HIS A 116 -2.12 -24.51 -0.87
CA HIS A 116 -0.96 -25.25 -1.34
C HIS A 116 0.18 -24.29 -1.72
N PRO A 117 1.44 -24.58 -1.34
CA PRO A 117 2.58 -23.68 -1.56
C PRO A 117 2.70 -23.13 -2.99
N ARG A 118 2.48 -23.97 -4.02
CA ARG A 118 2.50 -23.53 -5.42
C ARG A 118 1.48 -22.41 -5.71
N ARG A 119 0.26 -22.53 -5.19
CA ARG A 119 -0.79 -21.51 -5.38
C ARG A 119 -0.46 -20.25 -4.62
N VAL A 120 0.01 -20.38 -3.38
CA VAL A 120 0.42 -19.24 -2.55
C VAL A 120 1.54 -18.46 -3.24
N LEU A 121 2.58 -19.13 -3.74
CA LEU A 121 3.67 -18.47 -4.46
C LEU A 121 3.19 -17.77 -5.73
N GLN A 122 2.38 -18.44 -6.56
CA GLN A 122 1.85 -17.83 -7.78
C GLN A 122 0.99 -16.58 -7.48
N GLN A 123 0.12 -16.65 -6.47
CA GLN A 123 -0.75 -15.54 -6.08
C GLN A 123 0.08 -14.34 -5.57
N ASN A 124 1.05 -14.59 -4.69
CA ASN A 124 1.88 -13.53 -4.13
C ASN A 124 2.82 -12.93 -5.18
N GLN A 125 3.38 -13.74 -6.09
CA GLN A 125 4.12 -13.24 -7.25
C GLN A 125 3.27 -12.26 -8.07
N GLY A 126 2.02 -12.64 -8.37
CA GLY A 126 1.08 -11.78 -9.08
C GLY A 126 0.74 -10.49 -8.33
N TYR A 127 0.61 -10.56 -7.00
CA TYR A 127 0.39 -9.39 -6.15
C TYR A 127 1.54 -8.38 -6.26
N PHE A 128 2.79 -8.82 -6.06
CA PHE A 128 3.94 -7.92 -6.14
C PHE A 128 4.15 -7.37 -7.55
N GLU A 129 3.97 -8.18 -8.60
CA GLU A 129 4.06 -7.70 -9.99
C GLU A 129 3.02 -6.64 -10.32
N LYS A 130 1.76 -6.85 -9.88
CA LYS A 130 0.68 -5.89 -10.08
C LYS A 130 0.95 -4.56 -9.38
N HIS A 131 1.58 -4.60 -8.22
CA HIS A 131 1.65 -3.46 -7.31
C HIS A 131 3.04 -2.81 -7.17
N LYS A 132 4.06 -3.29 -7.89
CA LYS A 132 5.46 -2.84 -7.78
C LYS A 132 5.66 -1.32 -7.89
N GLU A 133 4.92 -0.65 -8.77
CA GLU A 133 5.02 0.81 -8.95
C GLU A 133 4.52 1.60 -7.72
N HIS A 134 3.75 0.96 -6.85
CA HIS A 134 3.19 1.52 -5.61
C HIS A 134 3.95 1.09 -4.35
N MET A 135 5.08 0.40 -4.52
CA MET A 135 5.94 -0.13 -3.44
C MET A 135 7.32 0.55 -3.43
N ARG A 136 7.40 1.81 -3.86
CA ARG A 136 8.62 2.64 -3.86
C ARG A 136 8.92 3.21 -2.47
N TYR A 137 9.04 2.34 -1.48
CA TYR A 137 9.13 2.71 -0.06
C TYR A 137 10.36 3.54 0.28
N ASP A 138 11.47 3.33 -0.41
CA ASP A 138 12.69 4.15 -0.31
C ASP A 138 12.42 5.61 -0.68
N VAL A 139 11.70 5.84 -1.78
CA VAL A 139 11.33 7.17 -2.26
C VAL A 139 10.35 7.82 -1.30
N TYR A 140 9.31 7.09 -0.87
CA TYR A 140 8.29 7.62 0.04
C TYR A 140 8.91 8.04 1.37
N ARG A 141 9.79 7.21 1.93
CA ARG A 141 10.50 7.51 3.18
C ARG A 141 11.47 8.69 3.05
N LYS A 142 12.20 8.80 1.94
CA LYS A 142 13.07 9.97 1.67
C LYS A 142 12.27 11.28 1.59
N LYS A 143 11.02 11.22 1.12
CA LYS A 143 10.07 12.35 1.12
C LYS A 143 9.37 12.58 2.46
N GLY A 144 9.64 11.76 3.49
CA GLY A 144 8.95 11.83 4.77
C GLY A 144 7.48 11.37 4.72
N TRP A 145 7.08 10.67 3.67
CA TRP A 145 5.73 10.16 3.51
C TRP A 145 5.51 8.89 4.34
N PRO A 146 4.31 8.70 4.93
CA PRO A 146 3.95 7.45 5.56
C PRO A 146 3.88 6.32 4.53
N ILE A 147 4.27 5.11 4.95
CA ILE A 147 4.28 3.90 4.11
C ILE A 147 3.29 2.82 4.56
N GLY A 148 2.62 3.02 5.69
CA GLY A 148 1.62 2.09 6.23
C GLY A 148 0.52 2.85 6.97
N SER A 149 -0.66 2.25 7.02
CA SER A 149 -1.84 2.79 7.68
C SER A 149 -1.76 2.74 9.21
N GLY A 150 -1.06 1.75 9.78
CA GLY A 150 -1.00 1.54 11.24
C GLY A 150 -0.40 2.68 12.09
N ASN A 151 0.28 3.64 11.46
CA ASN A 151 0.76 4.85 12.13
C ASN A 151 -0.35 5.88 12.43
N THR A 152 -1.63 5.59 12.15
CA THR A 152 -2.72 6.53 12.47
C THR A 152 -3.26 6.42 13.89
N GLU A 153 -2.96 5.36 14.65
CA GLU A 153 -3.27 5.31 16.10
C GLU A 153 -2.07 5.65 17.02
N SER A 154 -0.82 5.44 16.57
CA SER A 154 0.39 5.74 17.37
C SER A 154 1.31 6.83 16.78
N GLY A 155 1.08 7.28 15.54
CA GLY A 155 1.91 8.27 14.84
C GLY A 155 1.64 9.74 15.19
N VAL A 156 0.67 10.02 16.07
CA VAL A 156 0.49 11.36 16.68
C VAL A 156 1.72 11.76 17.54
N LYS A 157 2.54 10.80 17.99
CA LYS A 157 3.72 11.09 18.82
C LYS A 157 5.04 11.23 18.06
N GLY A 158 5.12 10.78 16.80
CA GLY A 158 6.37 10.77 16.01
C GLY A 158 6.51 11.89 14.97
N PHE A 159 5.39 12.50 14.54
CA PHE A 159 5.38 13.55 13.52
C PHE A 159 5.79 14.95 14.03
N ASN A 160 6.35 15.03 15.25
CA ASN A 160 6.77 16.28 15.90
C ASN A 160 8.23 16.65 15.60
N LYS A 161 8.65 16.61 14.32
CA LYS A 161 9.74 17.48 13.87
C LYS A 161 9.23 18.40 12.76
N ARG A 162 8.49 19.41 13.25
CA ARG A 162 8.31 20.74 12.66
C ARG A 162 7.51 20.80 11.36
N VAL A 163 6.21 20.52 11.45
CA VAL A 163 5.20 21.09 10.54
C VAL A 163 3.96 21.38 11.39
N GLU A 164 3.50 22.63 11.37
CA GLU A 164 2.28 23.06 12.07
C GLU A 164 1.05 22.27 11.59
N GLY A 165 0.23 21.81 12.53
CA GLY A 165 -1.18 21.46 12.29
C GLY A 165 -1.54 19.97 12.36
N ASN A 166 -2.49 19.67 13.24
CA ASN A 166 -3.21 18.40 13.40
C ASN A 166 -3.86 17.97 12.07
N ARG A 167 -3.43 16.86 11.43
CA ARG A 167 -3.97 16.43 10.13
C ARG A 167 -4.94 15.25 10.25
N PRO A 168 -6.15 15.31 9.64
CA PRO A 168 -7.16 14.27 9.75
C PRO A 168 -6.91 13.08 8.80
N VAL A 169 -7.19 11.88 9.30
CA VAL A 169 -7.22 10.60 8.57
C VAL A 169 -8.67 10.26 8.23
N LEU A 170 -8.93 9.74 7.03
CA LEU A 170 -10.23 9.16 6.64
C LEU A 170 -10.10 7.63 6.57
N GLU A 171 -10.92 6.93 7.34
CA GLU A 171 -11.01 5.47 7.43
C GLU A 171 -12.47 5.03 7.22
N HIS A 172 -12.68 3.90 6.53
CA HIS A 172 -13.99 3.26 6.45
C HIS A 172 -13.99 1.93 7.22
N PRO A 173 -14.89 1.72 8.18
CA PRO A 173 -14.94 0.47 8.94
C PRO A 173 -15.20 -0.73 8.01
N GLY A 174 -14.30 -1.71 8.05
CA GLY A 174 -14.44 -3.00 7.35
C GLY A 174 -14.01 -3.04 5.87
N ARG A 175 -13.40 -1.97 5.33
CA ARG A 175 -12.83 -1.94 3.96
C ARG A 175 -11.56 -1.09 3.99
N GLY A 176 -10.39 -1.72 4.14
CA GLY A 176 -9.10 -1.10 4.45
C GLY A 176 -8.55 -0.11 3.41
N MET A 177 -9.22 1.04 3.25
CA MET A 177 -8.77 2.17 2.45
C MET A 177 -8.54 3.37 3.35
N TYR A 178 -7.28 3.82 3.42
CA TYR A 178 -6.89 5.01 4.16
C TYR A 178 -6.46 6.12 3.19
N ILE A 179 -7.15 7.25 3.25
CA ILE A 179 -6.70 8.46 2.54
C ILE A 179 -5.97 9.33 3.55
N GLY A 180 -4.65 9.39 3.41
CA GLY A 180 -3.78 10.27 4.19
C GLY A 180 -3.55 11.57 3.44
N LEU A 181 -3.95 12.70 4.05
CA LEU A 181 -3.62 14.03 3.54
C LEU A 181 -2.22 14.41 4.01
N ALA A 182 -1.26 14.50 3.09
CA ALA A 182 0.11 14.89 3.39
C ALA A 182 0.43 16.24 2.71
N CYS A 183 0.35 17.35 3.45
CA CYS A 183 0.94 18.59 2.99
C CYS A 183 2.46 18.47 3.10
N HIS A 184 3.12 18.11 1.99
CA HIS A 184 4.55 18.26 1.81
C HIS A 184 4.81 19.56 1.06
N VAL A 185 5.54 20.49 1.67
CA VAL A 185 5.86 21.79 1.06
C VAL A 185 7.24 21.68 0.40
N ASP A 186 7.31 21.03 -0.76
CA ASP A 186 8.43 21.24 -1.68
C ASP A 186 7.99 22.28 -2.71
N GLU A 187 8.38 23.53 -2.43
CA GLU A 187 8.12 24.76 -3.19
C GLU A 187 6.64 25.14 -3.44
N PRO A 188 6.30 26.45 -3.41
CA PRO A 188 4.97 26.90 -3.81
C PRO A 188 4.72 26.53 -5.27
N ARG A 189 3.53 25.97 -5.56
CA ARG A 189 3.11 25.73 -6.94
C ARG A 189 3.27 27.05 -7.72
N PRO A 190 3.87 27.04 -8.92
CA PRO A 190 3.82 28.22 -9.76
C PRO A 190 2.35 28.54 -10.04
N ASN A 191 1.97 29.80 -9.78
CA ASN A 191 0.64 30.32 -10.10
C ASN A 191 0.35 30.10 -11.58
N GLY A 192 -0.46 29.09 -11.90
CA GLY A 192 -0.88 28.85 -13.28
C GLY A 192 -1.54 27.49 -13.47
N GLY A 193 -2.87 27.50 -13.56
CA GLY A 193 -3.58 26.48 -14.34
C GLY A 193 -4.67 25.71 -13.61
N THR A 194 -5.90 26.20 -13.76
CA THR A 194 -7.18 25.47 -13.65
C THR A 194 -7.54 24.84 -12.30
N LEU A 195 -8.39 25.56 -11.58
CA LEU A 195 -9.38 25.02 -10.64
C LEU A 195 -9.98 23.74 -11.24
N ARG A 196 -9.82 22.60 -10.55
CA ARG A 196 -10.55 21.39 -10.92
C ARG A 196 -12.03 21.70 -10.70
N GLY A 197 -12.81 21.52 -11.77
CA GLY A 197 -14.16 22.03 -11.94
C GLY A 197 -15.13 21.72 -10.79
N GLN A 198 -16.05 22.68 -10.63
CA GLN A 198 -17.19 22.71 -9.73
C GLN A 198 -18.08 21.47 -9.89
#